data_AF-A0A358QT71-F1
#
_entry.id   AF-A0A358QT71-F1
#
_cell.length_a   1.000
_cell.length_b   1.000
_cell.length_c   1.000
_cell.angle_alpha   90.00
_cell.angle_beta   90.00
_cell.angle_gamma   90.00
#
_symmetry.space_group_name_H-M   'P 1'
#
loop_
_entity.id
_entity.type
_entity.pdbx_description
1 polymer ?
#
loop_
_entity_poly.entity_id
_entity_poly.type
_entity_poly.pdbx_seq_one_letter_code
_entity_poly.pdbx_strand_id
1 'polypeptide(L)'
;MPWYLIAAAVITLVVSIFAVQNSQPVTLKFILWDLPSMPLVLIILFSAATGVLVTLLFSVARQVRLNMQIRELQARIRHMEPPKSPPGGNASPS
;
A
#
# COMPACT_ATOMS: atom_id res chain seq x y z
N MET A 1 -5.11 -4.31 26.46
CA MET A 1 -5.60 -5.57 25.89
C MET A 1 -5.60 -5.48 24.37
N PRO A 2 -4.98 -6.42 23.66
CA PRO A 2 -4.88 -6.39 22.20
C PRO A 2 -6.23 -6.75 21.56
N TRP A 3 -7.18 -5.81 21.60
CA TRP A 3 -8.54 -5.97 21.08
C TRP A 3 -8.56 -6.34 19.59
N TYR A 4 -7.54 -5.93 18.85
CA TYR A 4 -7.33 -6.30 17.46
C TYR A 4 -7.17 -7.82 17.26
N LEU A 5 -6.60 -8.55 18.22
CA LEU A 5 -6.51 -10.02 18.15
C LEU A 5 -7.89 -10.66 18.29
N ILE A 6 -8.72 -10.14 19.19
CA ILE A 6 -10.10 -10.62 19.38
C ILE A 6 -10.91 -10.33 18.11
N ALA A 7 -10.81 -9.12 17.56
CA ALA A 7 -11.48 -8.76 16.32
C ALA A 7 -11.03 -9.63 15.14
N ALA A 8 -9.72 -9.86 14.99
CA ALA A 8 -9.17 -10.74 13.97
C ALA A 8 -9.64 -12.19 14.12
N ALA A 9 -9.72 -12.71 15.35
CA ALA A 9 -10.24 -14.04 15.63
C ALA A 9 -11.71 -14.17 15.24
N VAL A 10 -12.54 -13.17 15.57
CA VAL A 10 -13.96 -13.13 15.18
C VAL A 10 -14.13 -13.10 13.67
N ILE A 11 -13.36 -12.26 12.96
CA ILE A 11 -13.39 -12.20 11.50
C ILE A 11 -12.98 -13.55 10.90
N THR A 12 -11.91 -14.15 11.42
CA THR A 12 -11.43 -15.46 10.95
C THR A 12 -12.49 -16.54 11.14
N LEU A 13 -13.20 -16.53 12.27
CA LEU A 13 -14.29 -17.47 12.55
C LEU A 13 -15.45 -17.29 11.56
N VAL A 14 -15.88 -16.05 11.31
CA VAL A 14 -16.95 -15.74 10.36
C VAL A 14 -16.58 -16.19 8.93
N VAL A 15 -15.35 -15.89 8.49
CA VAL A 15 -14.84 -16.34 7.18
C VAL A 15 -14.80 -17.86 7.08
N SER A 16 -14.36 -18.54 8.15
CA SER A 16 -14.30 -20.01 8.19
C SER A 16 -15.70 -20.64 8.10
N ILE A 17 -16.68 -20.11 8.84
CA ILE A 17 -18.07 -20.56 8.76
C ILE A 17 -18.61 -20.35 7.35
N PHE A 18 -18.40 -19.17 6.77
CA PHE A 18 -18.81 -18.85 5.41
C PHE A 18 -18.18 -19.81 4.37
N ALA A 19 -16.91 -20.18 4.55
CA ALA A 19 -16.21 -21.14 3.69
C ALA A 19 -16.81 -22.55 3.75
N VAL A 20 -17.14 -23.04 4.95
CA VAL A 20 -17.76 -24.36 5.12
C VAL A 20 -19.18 -24.38 4.58
N GLN A 21 -19.98 -23.34 4.86
CA GLN A 21 -21.37 -23.25 4.37
C GLN A 21 -21.44 -23.09 2.84
N ASN A 22 -20.45 -22.44 2.24
CA ASN A 22 -20.36 -22.21 0.80
C ASN A 22 -19.25 -23.07 0.15
N SER A 23 -19.05 -24.29 0.67
CA SER A 23 -18.09 -25.25 0.14
C SER A 23 -18.59 -25.94 -1.14
N GLN A 24 -19.80 -25.61 -1.60
CA GLN A 24 -20.35 -26.15 -2.83
C GLN A 24 -19.42 -25.79 -4.00
N PRO A 25 -18.94 -26.79 -4.75
CA PRO A 25 -18.02 -26.56 -5.86
C PRO A 25 -18.75 -25.80 -6.97
N VAL A 26 -18.31 -24.58 -7.26
CA VAL A 26 -18.84 -23.78 -8.37
C VAL A 26 -17.88 -23.92 -9.55
N THR A 27 -18.41 -24.29 -10.71
CA THR A 27 -17.64 -24.28 -11.96
C THR A 27 -17.47 -22.84 -12.41
N LEU A 28 -16.23 -22.34 -12.42
CA LEU A 28 -15.94 -21.02 -12.95
C LEU A 28 -15.59 -21.09 -14.44
N LYS A 29 -16.29 -20.29 -15.23
CA LYS A 29 -15.90 -19.97 -16.60
C LYS A 29 -15.17 -18.64 -16.61
N PHE A 30 -13.89 -18.66 -16.92
CA PHE A 30 -13.07 -17.45 -16.99
C PHE A 30 -12.69 -17.13 -18.42
N ILE A 31 -13.47 -16.25 -19.07
CA ILE A 31 -13.33 -15.82 -20.46
C ILE A 31 -13.36 -16.99 -21.47
N LEU A 32 -12.28 -17.78 -21.55
CA LEU A 32 -12.10 -18.94 -22.45
C LEU A 32 -11.70 -20.22 -21.70
N TRP A 33 -11.53 -20.17 -20.38
CA TRP A 33 -11.04 -21.29 -19.57
C TRP A 33 -12.10 -21.79 -18.60
N ASP A 34 -12.23 -23.12 -18.51
CA ASP A 34 -12.98 -23.79 -17.45
C ASP A 34 -12.02 -24.06 -16.29
N LEU A 35 -12.23 -23.35 -15.18
CA LEU A 35 -11.43 -23.55 -13.97
C LEU A 35 -11.94 -24.76 -13.19
N PRO A 36 -11.07 -25.47 -12.46
CA PRO A 36 -11.48 -26.56 -11.58
C PRO A 36 -12.52 -26.09 -10.56
N SER A 37 -13.42 -26.99 -10.18
CA SER A 37 -14.46 -26.69 -9.22
C SER A 37 -13.84 -26.38 -7.85
N MET A 38 -13.97 -25.12 -7.40
CA MET A 38 -13.41 -24.64 -6.14
C MET A 38 -14.49 -23.93 -5.30
N PRO A 39 -14.35 -23.91 -3.96
CA PRO A 39 -15.23 -23.13 -3.10
C PRO A 39 -15.21 -21.64 -3.45
N LEU A 40 -16.39 -21.01 -3.49
CA LEU A 40 -16.57 -19.59 -3.86
C LEU A 40 -15.72 -18.63 -3.00
N VAL A 41 -15.54 -18.97 -1.72
CA VAL A 41 -14.71 -18.21 -0.78
C VAL A 41 -13.29 -17.98 -1.29
N LEU A 42 -12.66 -19.01 -1.86
CA LEU A 42 -11.26 -18.92 -2.27
C LEU A 42 -11.10 -17.92 -3.42
N ILE A 43 -12.09 -17.88 -4.31
CA ILE A 43 -12.12 -16.95 -5.45
C ILE A 43 -12.30 -15.51 -4.95
N ILE A 44 -13.21 -15.27 -4.01
CA ILE A 44 -13.43 -13.93 -3.43
C ILE A 44 -12.16 -13.45 -2.70
N LEU A 45 -11.56 -14.32 -1.88
CA LEU A 45 -10.33 -13.99 -1.15
C LEU A 45 -9.17 -13.71 -2.12
N PHE A 46 -9.00 -14.53 -3.16
CA PHE A 46 -7.97 -14.33 -4.17
C PHE A 46 -8.16 -13.02 -4.94
N SER A 47 -9.40 -12.73 -5.35
CA SER A 47 -9.75 -11.48 -6.03
C SER A 47 -9.47 -10.26 -5.15
N ALA A 48 -9.92 -10.28 -3.90
CA ALA A 48 -9.67 -9.21 -2.93
C ALA A 48 -8.16 -9.03 -2.66
N ALA A 49 -7.43 -10.13 -2.42
CA ALA A 49 -5.99 -10.11 -2.19
C ALA A 49 -5.24 -9.52 -3.40
N THR A 50 -5.64 -9.90 -4.62
CA THR A 50 -5.07 -9.36 -5.85
C THR A 50 -5.35 -7.87 -5.97
N GLY A 51 -6.57 -7.41 -5.67
CA GLY A 51 -6.91 -5.99 -5.66
C GLY A 51 -6.08 -5.17 -4.67
N VAL A 52 -5.88 -5.69 -3.46
CA VAL A 52 -4.99 -5.08 -2.46
C VAL A 52 -3.55 -5.03 -2.97
N LEU A 53 -3.03 -6.14 -3.50
CA LEU A 53 -1.67 -6.22 -4.04
C LEU A 53 -1.45 -5.17 -5.15
N VAL A 54 -2.37 -5.08 -6.12
CA VAL A 54 -2.31 -4.08 -7.18
C VAL A 54 -2.30 -2.67 -6.61
N THR A 55 -3.22 -2.38 -5.67
CA THR A 55 -3.29 -1.06 -5.02
C THR A 55 -1.99 -0.69 -4.30
N LEU A 56 -1.38 -1.66 -3.60
CA LEU A 56 -0.09 -1.46 -2.93
C LEU A 56 1.03 -1.18 -3.92
N LEU A 57 1.11 -1.92 -5.04
CA LEU A 57 2.11 -1.68 -6.07
C LEU A 57 1.98 -0.27 -6.66
N PHE A 58 0.77 0.17 -6.98
CA PHE A 58 0.52 1.54 -7.45
C PHE A 58 0.87 2.59 -6.40
N SER A 59 0.55 2.33 -5.13
CA SER A 59 0.89 3.22 -4.01
C SER A 59 2.40 3.40 -3.85
N VAL A 60 3.16 2.30 -3.90
CA VAL A 60 4.63 2.32 -3.83
C VAL A 60 5.23 3.08 -5.02
N ALA A 61 4.77 2.79 -6.24
CA ALA A 61 5.24 3.50 -7.43
C ALA A 61 4.99 5.02 -7.35
N ARG A 62 3.81 5.41 -6.86
CA ARG A 62 3.48 6.82 -6.61
C ARG A 62 4.39 7.43 -5.55
N GLN A 63 4.63 6.73 -4.44
CA GLN A 63 5.49 7.20 -3.36
C GLN A 63 6.93 7.43 -3.83
N VAL A 64 7.47 6.53 -4.66
CA VAL A 64 8.80 6.68 -5.26
C VAL A 64 8.87 7.95 -6.10
N ARG A 65 7.88 8.18 -6.98
CA ARG A 65 7.83 9.37 -7.83
C ARG A 65 7.76 10.66 -7.00
N LEU A 66 6.96 10.67 -5.94
CA LEU A 66 6.85 11.81 -5.02
C LEU A 66 8.18 12.07 -4.30
N ASN A 67 8.86 11.02 -3.84
CA ASN A 67 10.17 11.16 -3.19
C ASN A 67 11.24 11.73 -4.13
N MET A 68 11.20 11.35 -5.41
CA MET A 68 12.11 11.93 -6.42
C MET A 68 11.82 13.43 -6.63
N GLN A 69 10.55 13.82 -6.74
CA GLN A 69 10.15 15.23 -6.86
C GLN A 69 10.56 16.05 -5.65
N ILE A 70 10.38 15.52 -4.43
CA ILE A 70 10.82 16.19 -3.19
C ILE A 70 12.32 16.46 -3.23
N ARG A 71 13.13 15.48 -3.66
CA ARG A 71 14.59 15.65 -3.77
C ARG A 71 14.96 16.72 -4.79
N GLU A 72 14.29 16.74 -5.95
CA GLU A 72 14.52 17.76 -6.98
C GLU A 72 14.15 19.16 -6.48
N LEU A 73 12.98 19.30 -5.85
CA LEU A 73 12.52 20.56 -5.26
C LEU A 73 13.49 21.06 -4.18
N GLN A 74 13.97 20.18 -3.30
CA GLN A 74 14.97 20.51 -2.28
C GLN A 74 16.30 20.95 -2.89
N ALA A 75 16.75 20.33 -3.98
CA ALA A 75 17.96 20.75 -4.69
C ALA A 75 17.80 22.16 -5.28
N ARG A 76 16.65 22.45 -5.90
CA ARG A 76 16.33 23.79 -6.45
C ARG A 76 16.31 24.86 -5.37
N ILE A 77 15.70 24.59 -4.21
CA ILE A 77 15.71 25.51 -3.06
C ILE A 77 17.15 25.82 -2.63
N ARG A 78 18.00 24.79 -2.49
CA ARG A 78 19.40 24.95 -2.07
C ARG A 78 20.24 25.77 -3.05
N HIS A 79 19.92 25.71 -4.35
CA HIS A 79 20.59 26.51 -5.37
C HIS A 79 20.12 27.98 -5.43
N MET A 80 18.92 28.27 -4.92
CA MET A 80 18.37 29.63 -4.85
C MET A 80 18.63 30.32 -3.51
N GLU A 81 19.01 29.58 -2.47
CA GLU A 81 19.45 30.17 -1.21
C GLU A 81 20.78 30.91 -1.42
N PRO A 82 20.85 32.23 -1.12
CA PRO A 82 22.11 32.96 -1.19
C PRO A 82 23.12 32.33 -0.22
N PRO A 83 24.41 32.30 -0.56
CA PRO A 83 25.44 31.76 0.33
C PRO A 83 25.31 32.48 1.67
N LYS A 84 25.14 31.71 2.75
CA LYS A 84 25.01 32.23 4.11
C LYS A 84 26.15 33.22 4.35
N SER A 85 25.84 34.51 4.37
CA SER A 85 26.82 35.56 4.62
C SER A 85 27.58 35.21 5.90
N PRO A 86 28.92 35.33 5.92
CA PRO A 86 29.70 35.02 7.12
C PRO A 86 29.15 35.83 8.30
N PRO A 87 29.09 35.26 9.52
CA PRO A 87 28.65 36.00 10.69
C PRO A 87 29.51 37.25 10.81
N GLY A 88 28.85 38.41 10.88
CA GLY A 88 29.47 39.73 10.76
C GLY A 88 30.73 39.86 11.60
N GLY A 89 31.86 40.00 10.90
CA GLY A 89 33.08 40.55 11.46
C GLY A 89 32.89 42.05 11.62
N ASN A 90 32.56 42.45 12.84
CA ASN A 90 32.63 43.81 13.34
C ASN A 90 34.08 44.31 13.35
N ALA A 91 34.65 44.63 12.19
CA ALA A 91 35.85 45.45 12.14
C ALA A 91 35.43 46.93 12.25
N SER A 92 35.39 47.43 13.49
CA SER A 92 35.33 48.87 13.79
C SER A 92 36.48 49.61 13.08
N PRO A 93 36.24 50.79 12.48
CA PRO A 93 37.31 51.63 11.98
C PRO A 93 37.97 52.37 13.15
N SER A 94 39.30 52.39 13.17
CA SER A 94 40.14 53.26 14.02
C SER A 94 41.14 53.96 13.14
#